data_AF-A0A8K1C6H2-F1
#
_entry.id   AF-A0A8K1C6H2-F1
#
_cell.length_a   1.000
_cell.length_b   1.000
_cell.length_c   1.000
_cell.angle_alpha   90.00
_cell.angle_beta   90.00
_cell.angle_gamma   90.00
#
_symmetry.space_group_name_H-M   'P 1'
#
loop_
_entity.id
_entity.type
_entity.pdbx_description
1 polymer ?
#
loop_
_entity_poly.entity_id
_entity_poly.type
_entity_poly.pdbx_seq_one_letter_code
_entity_poly.pdbx_strand_id
1 'polypeptide(L)'
;MKLVSLLLVAGATWAAVATAQDDSLAGSASAGSASTTTKPSTNTTKPSTKPSKAPVAGNGASALDGLTPQTYPGEWHMSPVRVIHARVQSDTPQLVEGRFVSSYGNGDLAAGYLSAMDTVNTASVEGALMYVQAEGINQNSRAEDDRCVRKNNMKNIVFYEILIAQTNETIAEFGSSWKGARDTFEYGPMAPMDAGRCTPESSGKKEKLPTACLQYNGEGGEASLGPFVGGGIKDDDVRAPYPDTYWFSFPNTCPNMAWGKKTEECRATTRKGLCDIGQAPDGVACTFAYDIIGWVTIDDVVGITSIGNKETGEPYANFTEWCQASTKNIEFAGDDKTGEMKSGLKFWNKPLDKTANSQRASKVVEVYNKMVSGKFESTQIDSTLVANFKPLPSIETLRDANPPCYQSVPKCNRGNGCRREGYSQLCKPCSELADGCTIDSSFEFPKLTKAKRGDDLESEDGSNTGSVEGSAVSDGSDDTEIDALSPSATTTDDKDSAYGSVDKPAPSASASVRIASAATVAVASVLALAL
;
A
#
# COMPACT_ATOMS: atom_id res chain seq x y z
N MET A 1 12.89 -35.87 -61.17
CA MET A 1 13.88 -35.27 -62.09
C MET A 1 14.38 -33.98 -61.46
N LYS A 2 15.71 -33.78 -61.52
CA LYS A 2 16.48 -32.75 -60.82
C LYS A 2 16.08 -31.33 -61.21
N LEU A 3 16.10 -30.40 -60.25
CA LEU A 3 16.92 -29.20 -60.34
C LEU A 3 17.14 -28.58 -58.96
N VAL A 4 18.43 -28.34 -58.68
CA VAL A 4 19.01 -27.76 -57.47
C VAL A 4 19.15 -26.25 -57.69
N SER A 5 18.91 -25.44 -56.66
CA SER A 5 19.56 -24.13 -56.52
C SER A 5 19.69 -23.72 -55.06
N LEU A 6 20.95 -23.44 -54.70
CA LEU A 6 21.49 -22.86 -53.48
C LEU A 6 21.23 -21.34 -53.43
N LEU A 7 20.96 -20.79 -52.23
CA LEU A 7 21.38 -19.44 -51.78
C LEU A 7 21.20 -19.40 -50.25
N LEU A 8 22.29 -19.50 -49.48
CA LEU A 8 23.09 -18.42 -48.88
C LEU A 8 22.45 -17.80 -47.62
N VAL A 9 22.98 -18.23 -46.48
CA VAL A 9 22.79 -17.70 -45.12
C VAL A 9 23.79 -16.58 -44.90
N ALA A 10 23.31 -15.40 -44.47
CA ALA A 10 24.14 -14.35 -43.91
C ALA A 10 23.64 -14.04 -42.50
N GLY A 11 24.44 -14.44 -41.49
CA GLY A 11 24.28 -14.02 -40.12
C GLY A 11 24.89 -12.64 -39.91
N ALA A 12 24.16 -11.76 -39.21
CA ALA A 12 24.67 -10.48 -38.74
C ALA A 12 24.67 -10.49 -37.20
N THR A 13 25.86 -10.61 -36.64
CA THR A 13 26.22 -10.33 -35.26
C THR A 13 26.09 -8.82 -35.00
N TRP A 14 25.39 -8.44 -33.93
CA TRP A 14 25.45 -7.07 -33.38
C TRP A 14 26.21 -7.12 -32.07
N ALA A 15 27.42 -6.58 -32.09
CA ALA A 15 28.23 -6.29 -30.92
C ALA A 15 27.85 -4.91 -30.36
N ALA A 16 27.75 -4.83 -29.04
CA ALA A 16 27.58 -3.60 -28.30
C ALA A 16 28.81 -2.69 -28.42
N VAL A 17 28.57 -1.39 -28.61
CA VAL A 17 29.57 -0.34 -28.38
C VAL A 17 28.96 0.68 -27.44
N ALA A 18 29.44 0.67 -26.19
CA ALA A 18 29.26 1.74 -25.24
C ALA A 18 30.11 2.94 -25.67
N THR A 19 29.53 4.13 -25.69
CA THR A 19 30.28 5.38 -25.72
C THR A 19 29.88 6.19 -24.50
N ALA A 20 30.83 6.32 -23.57
CA ALA A 20 30.82 7.32 -22.52
C ALA A 20 31.28 8.64 -23.14
N GLN A 21 30.55 9.73 -22.89
CA GLN A 21 31.06 11.09 -23.09
C GLN A 21 31.24 11.74 -21.73
N ASP A 22 32.53 11.91 -21.41
CA ASP A 22 33.09 12.84 -20.46
C ASP A 22 32.95 14.26 -21.05
N ASP A 23 32.40 15.20 -20.28
CA ASP A 23 32.55 16.64 -20.56
C ASP A 23 33.13 17.31 -19.31
N SER A 24 34.45 17.39 -19.32
CA SER A 24 35.25 18.24 -18.44
C SER A 24 35.24 19.67 -18.95
N LEU A 25 34.81 20.63 -18.12
CA LEU A 25 35.19 22.04 -18.28
C LEU A 25 35.82 22.55 -16.97
N ALA A 26 37.13 22.73 -17.05
CA ALA A 26 37.95 23.42 -16.06
C ALA A 26 37.83 24.95 -16.25
N GLY A 27 37.70 25.68 -15.14
CA GLY A 27 37.86 27.13 -15.05
C GLY A 27 38.66 27.49 -13.80
N SER A 28 39.79 28.17 -14.01
CA SER A 28 40.90 28.38 -13.09
C SER A 28 40.63 29.15 -11.79
N ALA A 29 41.54 28.88 -10.85
CA ALA A 29 41.70 29.41 -9.51
C ALA A 29 42.05 30.91 -9.41
N SER A 30 41.76 31.49 -8.24
CA SER A 30 42.52 32.59 -7.65
C SER A 30 42.54 32.44 -6.13
N ALA A 31 43.73 32.24 -5.57
CA ALA A 31 44.01 32.27 -4.13
C ALA A 31 44.28 33.70 -3.66
N GLY A 32 43.73 34.07 -2.51
CA GLY A 32 44.04 35.30 -1.79
C GLY A 32 43.91 35.06 -0.28
N SER A 33 45.03 35.16 0.42
CA SER A 33 45.17 34.89 1.87
C SER A 33 44.91 36.13 2.74
N ALA A 34 44.40 35.84 3.94
CA ALA A 34 44.51 36.56 5.22
C ALA A 34 43.78 37.90 5.42
N SER A 35 42.84 37.93 6.38
CA SER A 35 43.13 38.49 7.72
C SER A 35 41.96 38.28 8.71
N THR A 36 42.35 37.91 9.91
CA THR A 36 41.65 37.80 11.21
C THR A 36 40.64 38.90 11.55
N THR A 37 39.49 38.53 12.13
CA THR A 37 38.97 39.13 13.39
C THR A 37 38.04 38.15 14.11
N THR A 38 38.24 38.04 15.42
CA THR A 38 37.70 37.09 16.40
C THR A 38 36.32 37.47 17.01
N LYS A 39 35.61 36.43 17.50
CA LYS A 39 34.80 36.30 18.76
C LYS A 39 33.25 36.23 18.59
N PRO A 40 32.49 35.54 19.48
CA PRO A 40 32.70 34.28 20.20
C PRO A 40 31.67 33.17 19.85
N SER A 41 32.12 31.93 20.11
CA SER A 41 31.37 30.66 20.04
C SER A 41 30.36 30.50 21.19
N THR A 42 29.11 30.20 20.86
CA THR A 42 28.16 29.49 21.74
C THR A 42 28.00 28.07 21.25
N ASN A 43 28.38 27.11 22.12
CA ASN A 43 28.29 25.68 21.89
C ASN A 43 26.83 25.24 21.75
N THR A 44 26.49 24.66 20.60
CA THR A 44 25.34 23.75 20.48
C THR A 44 25.81 22.51 19.73
N THR A 45 25.99 21.45 20.49
CA THR A 45 26.47 20.14 20.06
C THR A 45 25.45 19.51 19.10
N LYS A 46 25.78 19.48 17.81
CA LYS A 46 25.04 18.75 16.77
C LYS A 46 25.31 17.25 16.94
N PRO A 47 24.30 16.39 17.13
CA PRO A 47 24.53 14.94 17.10
C PRO A 47 24.83 14.53 15.67
N SER A 48 26.09 14.18 15.41
CA SER A 48 26.51 13.48 14.21
C SER A 48 26.18 12.00 14.38
N THR A 49 24.96 11.59 14.01
CA THR A 49 24.61 10.17 13.86
C THR A 49 25.23 9.64 12.57
N LYS A 50 26.38 8.98 12.74
CA LYS A 50 27.01 8.14 11.73
C LYS A 50 26.05 6.99 11.39
N PRO A 51 25.78 6.67 10.11
CA PRO A 51 24.91 5.55 9.77
C PRO A 51 25.57 4.25 10.25
N SER A 52 24.88 3.55 11.14
CA SER A 52 25.34 2.29 11.71
C SER A 52 24.99 1.16 10.75
N LYS A 53 26.03 0.44 10.31
CA LYS A 53 26.08 -0.89 9.69
C LYS A 53 25.26 -1.15 8.41
N ALA A 54 26.02 -1.59 7.40
CA ALA A 54 25.52 -2.27 6.20
C ALA A 54 24.64 -3.50 6.56
N PRO A 55 23.62 -3.81 5.75
CA PRO A 55 22.75 -4.97 5.97
C PRO A 55 23.55 -6.28 5.85
N VAL A 56 23.31 -7.15 6.82
CA VAL A 56 23.87 -8.51 6.89
C VAL A 56 23.16 -9.40 5.88
N ALA A 57 23.93 -10.13 5.09
CA ALA A 57 23.40 -11.16 4.19
C ALA A 57 22.66 -12.27 4.96
N GLY A 58 21.44 -12.60 4.49
CA GLY A 58 20.78 -13.92 4.56
C GLY A 58 20.93 -14.76 5.83
N ASN A 59 20.47 -14.27 6.99
CA ASN A 59 20.26 -15.09 8.20
C ASN A 59 18.77 -15.26 8.57
N GLY A 60 17.85 -14.89 7.69
CA GLY A 60 16.40 -14.91 7.95
C GLY A 60 15.88 -13.77 8.83
N ALA A 61 16.75 -12.86 9.31
CA ALA A 61 16.34 -11.69 10.07
C ALA A 61 15.64 -10.63 9.19
N SER A 62 14.58 -10.02 9.70
CA SER A 62 13.91 -8.89 9.06
C SER A 62 14.82 -7.65 9.05
N ALA A 63 14.71 -6.79 8.03
CA ALA A 63 15.35 -5.48 8.06
C ALA A 63 14.74 -4.55 9.14
N LEU A 64 13.62 -4.96 9.74
CA LEU A 64 12.94 -4.25 10.82
C LEU A 64 13.35 -4.76 12.22
N ASP A 65 14.13 -5.85 12.30
CA ASP A 65 14.54 -6.42 13.57
C ASP A 65 15.58 -5.55 14.27
N GLY A 66 15.39 -5.34 15.58
CA GLY A 66 16.27 -4.51 16.40
C GLY A 66 16.09 -3.00 16.19
N LEU A 67 15.19 -2.57 15.30
CA LEU A 67 14.80 -1.16 15.24
C LEU A 67 14.08 -0.80 16.55
N THR A 68 14.51 0.30 17.15
CA THR A 68 13.94 0.82 18.39
C THR A 68 13.34 2.19 18.11
N PRO A 69 12.06 2.42 18.47
CA PRO A 69 11.44 3.73 18.29
C PRO A 69 12.16 4.76 19.16
N GLN A 70 12.20 6.01 18.68
CA GLN A 70 12.68 7.10 19.50
C GLN A 70 11.77 7.29 20.71
N THR A 71 12.35 7.48 21.89
CA THR A 71 11.60 7.73 23.12
C THR A 71 11.59 9.21 23.46
N TYR A 72 10.45 9.67 23.97
CA TYR A 72 10.22 11.06 24.35
C TYR A 72 9.92 11.08 25.86
N PRO A 73 10.86 11.53 26.72
CA PRO A 73 10.71 11.42 28.16
C PRO A 73 9.44 12.11 28.68
N GLY A 74 8.62 11.35 29.41
CA GLY A 74 7.36 11.86 29.99
C GLY A 74 6.18 11.87 29.00
N GLU A 75 6.38 11.43 27.77
CA GLU A 75 5.33 11.32 26.76
C GLU A 75 5.05 9.86 26.43
N TRP A 76 3.78 9.51 26.36
CA TRP A 76 3.36 8.24 25.79
C TRP A 76 3.30 8.35 24.27
N HIS A 77 3.75 7.31 23.58
CA HIS A 77 3.59 7.12 22.15
C HIS A 77 3.24 5.66 21.88
N MET A 78 2.51 5.40 20.81
CA MET A 78 2.11 4.04 20.43
C MET A 78 3.34 3.17 20.19
N SER A 79 3.44 2.04 20.92
CA SER A 79 4.42 1.01 20.62
C SER A 79 4.21 0.47 19.19
N PRO A 80 5.27 0.33 18.37
CA PRO A 80 5.13 -0.17 17.02
C PRO A 80 4.47 -1.56 16.97
N VAL A 81 3.49 -1.72 16.09
CA VAL A 81 2.84 -2.99 15.77
C VAL A 81 3.39 -3.52 14.46
N ARG A 82 3.86 -4.76 14.47
CA ARG A 82 4.33 -5.52 13.33
C ARG A 82 3.18 -6.24 12.65
N VAL A 83 3.01 -5.99 11.36
CA VAL A 83 1.96 -6.58 10.53
C VAL A 83 2.55 -7.14 9.24
N ILE A 84 1.84 -8.08 8.60
CA ILE A 84 2.11 -8.49 7.23
C ILE A 84 0.94 -8.09 6.34
N HIS A 85 1.21 -7.22 5.37
CA HIS A 85 0.24 -6.80 4.36
C HIS A 85 0.65 -7.32 2.98
N ALA A 86 -0.30 -7.31 2.05
CA ALA A 86 -0.07 -7.64 0.64
C ALA A 86 -0.37 -6.45 -0.27
N ARG A 87 0.38 -6.33 -1.37
CA ARG A 87 0.06 -5.44 -2.48
C ARG A 87 0.03 -6.22 -3.79
N VAL A 88 -1.01 -5.98 -4.58
CA VAL A 88 -1.09 -6.45 -5.96
C VAL A 88 -0.39 -5.42 -6.84
N GLN A 89 0.71 -5.81 -7.49
CA GLN A 89 1.63 -4.89 -8.16
C GLN A 89 1.95 -5.34 -9.58
N SER A 90 2.28 -4.36 -10.42
CA SER A 90 2.78 -4.56 -11.79
C SER A 90 4.30 -4.54 -11.86
N ASP A 91 4.95 -3.78 -10.98
CA ASP A 91 6.39 -3.84 -10.82
C ASP A 91 6.81 -5.09 -10.06
N THR A 92 7.98 -5.62 -10.43
CA THR A 92 8.61 -6.73 -9.71
C THR A 92 9.63 -6.13 -8.75
N PRO A 93 9.62 -6.50 -7.46
CA PRO A 93 10.63 -6.03 -6.52
C PRO A 93 12.06 -6.37 -7.00
N GLN A 94 12.99 -5.46 -6.77
CA GLN A 94 14.41 -5.62 -7.07
C GLN A 94 15.22 -5.76 -5.80
N LEU A 95 16.17 -6.69 -5.77
CA LEU A 95 17.11 -6.84 -4.68
C LEU A 95 18.23 -5.80 -4.85
N VAL A 96 18.24 -4.79 -4.00
CA VAL A 96 19.26 -3.72 -3.98
C VAL A 96 19.89 -3.72 -2.60
N GLU A 97 21.22 -3.88 -2.54
CA GLU A 97 21.98 -3.91 -1.28
C GLU A 97 21.39 -4.88 -0.24
N GLY A 98 20.93 -6.07 -0.68
CA GLY A 98 20.36 -7.08 0.22
C GLY A 98 18.93 -6.81 0.69
N ARG A 99 18.26 -5.79 0.15
CA ARG A 99 16.85 -5.47 0.43
C ARG A 99 16.00 -5.47 -0.83
N PHE A 100 14.79 -6.02 -0.75
CA PHE A 100 13.82 -5.86 -1.82
C PHE A 100 13.16 -4.49 -1.78
N VAL A 101 13.20 -3.78 -2.91
CA VAL A 101 12.62 -2.45 -3.10
C VAL A 101 11.86 -2.38 -4.43
N SER A 102 11.09 -1.31 -4.66
CA SER A 102 10.39 -1.15 -5.93
C SER A 102 11.38 -0.91 -7.08
N SER A 103 11.09 -1.51 -8.24
CA SER A 103 11.90 -1.31 -9.45
C SER A 103 11.88 0.14 -9.97
N TYR A 104 10.92 0.96 -9.55
CA TYR A 104 10.88 2.39 -9.89
C TYR A 104 12.02 3.21 -9.27
N GLY A 105 12.77 2.63 -8.33
CA GLY A 105 14.03 3.19 -7.83
C GLY A 105 15.20 3.10 -8.81
N ASN A 106 15.06 2.36 -9.92
CA ASN A 106 16.10 2.19 -10.94
C ASN A 106 17.46 1.73 -10.37
N GLY A 107 17.44 0.81 -9.41
CA GLY A 107 18.63 0.29 -8.74
C GLY A 107 19.18 1.15 -7.59
N ASP A 108 18.57 2.30 -7.29
CA ASP A 108 18.89 3.08 -6.08
C ASP A 108 18.04 2.61 -4.89
N LEU A 109 18.72 2.30 -3.78
CA LEU A 109 18.07 1.74 -2.59
C LEU A 109 17.05 2.71 -1.98
N ALA A 110 17.41 3.98 -1.83
CA ALA A 110 16.56 4.97 -1.17
C ALA A 110 15.34 5.35 -2.03
N ALA A 111 15.54 5.54 -3.34
CA ALA A 111 14.48 5.81 -4.29
C ALA A 111 13.53 4.61 -4.41
N GLY A 112 14.07 3.39 -4.52
CA GLY A 112 13.25 2.17 -4.58
C GLY A 112 12.47 1.95 -3.28
N TYR A 113 13.07 2.27 -2.14
CA TYR A 113 12.42 2.19 -0.84
C TYR A 113 11.26 3.19 -0.74
N LEU A 114 11.49 4.44 -1.13
CA LEU A 114 10.45 5.46 -1.18
C LEU A 114 9.32 5.04 -2.14
N SER A 115 9.64 4.66 -3.38
CA SER A 115 8.65 4.33 -4.40
C SER A 115 7.70 3.20 -4.03
N ALA A 116 8.14 2.24 -3.21
CA ALA A 116 7.28 1.11 -2.85
C ALA A 116 6.13 1.49 -1.89
N MET A 117 6.26 2.58 -1.11
CA MET A 117 5.28 2.97 -0.09
C MET A 117 4.98 4.49 -0.06
N ASP A 118 5.24 5.22 -1.15
CA ASP A 118 4.98 6.67 -1.23
C ASP A 118 3.50 6.98 -1.55
N THR A 119 2.64 7.00 -0.53
CA THR A 119 1.18 7.24 -0.63
C THR A 119 0.48 6.18 -1.47
N VAL A 120 0.29 5.01 -0.86
CA VAL A 120 -0.21 3.80 -1.53
C VAL A 120 -1.26 3.07 -0.70
N ASN A 121 -2.03 2.18 -1.33
CA ASN A 121 -2.86 1.21 -0.63
C ASN A 121 -2.14 -0.14 -0.47
N THR A 122 -2.46 -0.83 0.62
CA THR A 122 -2.21 -2.26 0.82
C THR A 122 -3.52 -2.96 1.18
N ALA A 123 -3.52 -4.29 1.14
CA ALA A 123 -4.60 -5.13 1.67
C ALA A 123 -4.08 -6.06 2.76
N SER A 124 -4.99 -6.62 3.56
CA SER A 124 -4.71 -7.83 4.33
C SER A 124 -4.30 -8.96 3.38
N VAL A 125 -3.51 -9.92 3.88
CA VAL A 125 -3.08 -11.09 3.09
C VAL A 125 -4.31 -11.90 2.65
N GLU A 126 -5.27 -12.03 3.56
CA GLU A 126 -6.56 -12.68 3.39
C GLU A 126 -7.38 -12.03 2.25
N GLY A 127 -7.22 -10.72 2.08
CA GLY A 127 -7.91 -9.90 1.09
C GLY A 127 -7.17 -9.66 -0.22
N ALA A 128 -5.95 -10.17 -0.39
CA ALA A 128 -5.09 -9.82 -1.53
C ALA A 128 -5.72 -10.12 -2.90
N LEU A 129 -6.50 -11.20 -3.00
CA LEU A 129 -7.17 -11.60 -4.24
C LEU A 129 -8.50 -10.89 -4.51
N MET A 130 -9.06 -10.17 -3.53
CA MET A 130 -10.32 -9.45 -3.73
C MET A 130 -10.17 -8.45 -4.88
N TYR A 131 -9.13 -7.61 -4.88
CA TYR A 131 -8.88 -6.64 -5.95
C TYR A 131 -8.59 -7.32 -7.30
N VAL A 132 -7.83 -8.42 -7.27
CA VAL A 132 -7.52 -9.22 -8.47
C VAL A 132 -8.83 -9.68 -9.12
N GLN A 133 -9.72 -10.30 -8.35
CA GLN A 133 -10.99 -10.84 -8.84
C GLN A 133 -11.99 -9.76 -9.24
N ALA A 134 -12.24 -8.80 -8.34
CA ALA A 134 -13.29 -7.80 -8.50
C ALA A 134 -12.99 -6.80 -9.63
N GLU A 135 -11.72 -6.49 -9.84
CA GLU A 135 -11.31 -5.42 -10.76
C GLU A 135 -10.19 -5.79 -11.73
N GLY A 136 -9.36 -6.76 -11.39
CA GLY A 136 -8.11 -7.03 -12.10
C GLY A 136 -8.25 -7.89 -13.34
N ILE A 137 -8.99 -8.99 -13.22
CA ILE A 137 -8.97 -10.10 -14.19
C ILE A 137 -10.26 -10.24 -14.99
N ASN A 138 -11.36 -9.59 -14.59
CA ASN A 138 -12.62 -9.74 -15.32
C ASN A 138 -12.47 -9.23 -16.75
N GLN A 139 -12.54 -10.14 -17.72
CA GLN A 139 -12.44 -9.80 -19.13
C GLN A 139 -13.56 -8.85 -19.55
N ASN A 140 -14.76 -8.99 -18.98
CA ASN A 140 -15.93 -8.21 -19.39
C ASN A 140 -15.88 -6.74 -18.95
N SER A 141 -14.98 -6.36 -18.03
CA SER A 141 -14.78 -4.97 -17.60
C SER A 141 -13.59 -4.29 -18.29
N ARG A 142 -12.89 -5.00 -19.18
CA ARG A 142 -11.70 -4.52 -19.90
C ARG A 142 -12.00 -4.26 -21.36
N ALA A 143 -11.17 -3.44 -22.01
CA ALA A 143 -11.25 -3.25 -23.45
C ALA A 143 -10.89 -4.55 -24.18
N GLU A 144 -11.46 -4.77 -25.36
CA GLU A 144 -11.22 -5.99 -26.14
C GLU A 144 -9.75 -6.17 -26.51
N ASP A 145 -9.08 -5.07 -26.89
CA ASP A 145 -7.64 -5.05 -27.20
C ASP A 145 -6.76 -5.38 -25.99
N ASP A 146 -7.28 -5.23 -24.76
CA ASP A 146 -6.60 -5.52 -23.50
C ASP A 146 -6.95 -6.91 -22.94
N ARG A 147 -7.59 -7.79 -23.72
CA ARG A 147 -8.05 -9.12 -23.24
C ARG A 147 -6.95 -9.89 -22.50
N CYS A 148 -5.74 -9.91 -23.06
CA CYS A 148 -4.58 -10.64 -22.55
C CYS A 148 -3.63 -9.79 -21.69
N VAL A 149 -4.13 -8.68 -21.16
CA VAL A 149 -3.42 -7.81 -20.22
C VAL A 149 -4.32 -7.56 -19.00
N ARG A 150 -3.87 -7.98 -17.82
CA ARG A 150 -4.61 -7.69 -16.58
C ARG A 150 -4.63 -6.18 -16.31
N LYS A 151 -5.69 -5.67 -15.67
CA LYS A 151 -5.80 -4.25 -15.32
C LYS A 151 -4.51 -3.77 -14.63
N ASN A 152 -4.04 -2.59 -15.00
CA ASN A 152 -2.79 -1.99 -14.49
C ASN A 152 -1.53 -2.84 -14.64
N ASN A 153 -1.53 -3.85 -15.53
CA ASN A 153 -0.44 -4.82 -15.69
C ASN A 153 -0.12 -5.61 -14.41
N MET A 154 -1.10 -5.83 -13.53
CA MET A 154 -0.86 -6.58 -12.30
C MET A 154 -0.35 -7.99 -12.60
N LYS A 155 0.66 -8.41 -11.83
CA LYS A 155 1.29 -9.72 -12.00
C LYS A 155 1.83 -10.31 -10.71
N ASN A 156 2.12 -9.49 -9.71
CA ASN A 156 2.70 -9.92 -8.43
C ASN A 156 1.72 -9.69 -7.28
N ILE A 157 1.73 -10.60 -6.30
CA ILE A 157 1.22 -10.37 -4.95
C ILE A 157 2.46 -10.29 -4.06
N VAL A 158 2.80 -9.07 -3.63
CA VAL A 158 4.02 -8.76 -2.89
C VAL A 158 3.69 -8.63 -1.41
N PHE A 159 4.43 -9.34 -0.57
CA PHE A 159 4.26 -9.33 0.88
C PHE A 159 5.19 -8.30 1.52
N TYR A 160 4.59 -7.44 2.34
CA TYR A 160 5.24 -6.40 3.09
C TYR A 160 5.13 -6.75 4.57
N GLU A 161 6.26 -6.88 5.23
CA GLU A 161 6.31 -6.75 6.69
C GLU A 161 6.38 -5.26 7.03
N ILE A 162 5.56 -4.80 7.97
CA ILE A 162 5.43 -3.37 8.28
C ILE A 162 5.39 -3.19 9.79
N LEU A 163 6.17 -2.24 10.30
CA LEU A 163 5.99 -1.67 11.64
C LEU A 163 5.11 -0.42 11.51
N ILE A 164 4.11 -0.30 12.38
CA ILE A 164 3.17 0.83 12.40
C ILE A 164 3.10 1.41 13.82
N ALA A 165 3.30 2.73 13.93
CA ALA A 165 2.97 3.51 15.13
C ALA A 165 2.14 4.72 14.70
N GLN A 166 0.89 4.79 15.14
CA GLN A 166 0.05 5.95 14.85
C GLN A 166 0.48 7.16 15.67
N THR A 167 0.12 8.33 15.19
CA THR A 167 0.26 9.57 15.96
C THR A 167 -0.70 9.58 17.15
N ASN A 168 -0.33 10.26 18.23
CA ASN A 168 -1.21 10.42 19.39
C ASN A 168 -2.52 11.13 19.03
N GLU A 169 -2.46 12.11 18.12
CA GLU A 169 -3.62 12.84 17.63
C GLU A 169 -4.62 11.92 16.93
N THR A 170 -4.12 10.94 16.17
CA THR A 170 -4.95 9.93 15.49
C THR A 170 -5.64 9.02 16.48
N ILE A 171 -4.91 8.51 17.48
CA ILE A 171 -5.50 7.66 18.52
C ILE A 171 -6.49 8.44 19.37
N ALA A 172 -6.22 9.72 19.66
CA ALA A 172 -7.15 10.61 20.36
C ALA A 172 -8.45 10.83 19.57
N GLU A 173 -8.36 10.98 18.25
CA GLU A 173 -9.52 11.25 17.39
C GLU A 173 -10.36 9.98 17.15
N PHE A 174 -9.71 8.85 16.83
CA PHE A 174 -10.39 7.66 16.33
C PHE A 174 -10.42 6.48 17.31
N GLY A 175 -9.46 6.37 18.23
CA GLY A 175 -9.30 5.19 19.11
C GLY A 175 -10.47 4.93 20.06
N SER A 176 -11.35 5.93 20.26
CA SER A 176 -12.54 5.84 21.12
C SER A 176 -13.85 5.63 20.35
N SER A 177 -13.85 5.90 19.04
CA SER A 177 -15.05 6.12 18.22
C SER A 177 -15.45 4.83 17.48
N TRP A 178 -16.43 4.08 18.02
CA TRP A 178 -16.99 2.87 17.37
C TRP A 178 -18.05 3.18 16.30
N LYS A 179 -18.36 4.45 16.05
CA LYS A 179 -19.46 4.81 15.14
C LYS A 179 -19.03 4.58 13.69
N GLY A 180 -19.81 3.76 12.97
CA GLY A 180 -19.67 3.55 11.51
C GLY A 180 -19.01 2.24 11.05
N ALA A 181 -19.34 1.09 11.67
CA ALA A 181 -18.85 -0.24 11.25
C ALA A 181 -17.32 -0.36 11.14
N ARG A 182 -16.58 0.36 11.99
CA ARG A 182 -15.12 0.37 11.94
C ARG A 182 -14.55 -0.67 12.89
N ASP A 183 -14.06 -1.74 12.30
CA ASP A 183 -13.48 -2.89 12.95
C ASP A 183 -11.94 -2.79 13.06
N THR A 184 -11.42 -1.55 13.05
CA THR A 184 -10.00 -1.15 12.87
C THR A 184 -9.61 -0.02 13.84
N PHE A 185 -9.74 -0.26 15.15
CA PHE A 185 -9.64 0.78 16.20
C PHE A 185 -8.28 1.49 16.33
N GLU A 186 -7.20 0.85 15.88
CA GLU A 186 -5.85 1.41 15.85
C GLU A 186 -5.60 2.26 14.59
N TYR A 187 -6.61 2.51 13.75
CA TYR A 187 -6.44 3.13 12.44
C TYR A 187 -7.40 4.29 12.22
N GLY A 188 -6.92 5.33 11.53
CA GLY A 188 -7.79 6.38 11.03
C GLY A 188 -8.59 5.94 9.80
N PRO A 189 -9.46 6.82 9.26
CA PRO A 189 -9.99 6.83 7.91
C PRO A 189 -9.29 5.97 6.86
N MET A 190 -9.85 4.90 6.29
CA MET A 190 -9.26 4.43 5.01
C MET A 190 -9.54 5.49 3.95
N ALA A 191 -8.48 6.05 3.37
CA ALA A 191 -8.55 6.96 2.25
C ALA A 191 -7.98 6.26 1.01
N PRO A 192 -8.77 5.96 -0.02
CA PRO A 192 -8.23 5.38 -1.25
C PRO A 192 -7.12 6.24 -1.84
N MET A 193 -6.04 5.62 -2.28
CA MET A 193 -4.89 6.30 -2.88
C MET A 193 -4.61 5.81 -4.31
N ASP A 194 -4.44 6.74 -5.24
CA ASP A 194 -4.11 6.50 -6.64
C ASP A 194 -3.02 7.47 -7.10
N ALA A 195 -2.09 6.95 -7.92
CA ALA A 195 -1.01 7.74 -8.53
C ALA A 195 -0.16 8.56 -7.52
N GLY A 196 -0.01 8.08 -6.28
CA GLY A 196 0.78 8.72 -5.23
C GLY A 196 0.04 9.80 -4.45
N ARG A 197 -1.27 9.90 -4.60
CA ARG A 197 -2.13 10.83 -3.85
C ARG A 197 -3.40 10.15 -3.37
N CYS A 198 -4.14 10.80 -2.48
CA CYS A 198 -5.53 10.41 -2.22
C CYS A 198 -6.38 10.52 -3.50
N THR A 199 -7.24 9.54 -3.71
CA THR A 199 -8.23 9.53 -4.78
C THR A 199 -9.33 10.54 -4.48
N PRO A 200 -9.62 11.50 -5.38
CA PRO A 200 -10.75 12.41 -5.21
C PRO A 200 -12.10 11.69 -5.14
N GLU A 201 -13.02 12.16 -4.30
CA GLU A 201 -14.40 11.66 -4.20
C GLU A 201 -15.25 12.06 -5.42
N SER A 202 -14.84 13.08 -6.15
CA SER A 202 -15.52 13.55 -7.36
C SER A 202 -14.51 13.95 -8.44
N SER A 203 -14.83 13.59 -9.69
CA SER A 203 -14.11 14.06 -10.87
C SER A 203 -14.73 15.37 -11.36
N GLY A 204 -13.93 16.42 -11.56
CA GLY A 204 -14.43 17.72 -12.01
C GLY A 204 -13.42 18.87 -11.86
N LYS A 205 -13.85 20.10 -12.18
CA LYS A 205 -12.98 21.31 -12.13
C LYS A 205 -12.47 21.64 -10.72
N LYS A 206 -13.09 21.08 -9.68
CA LYS A 206 -12.64 21.13 -8.28
C LYS A 206 -12.74 19.72 -7.71
N GLU A 207 -11.63 19.00 -7.74
CA GLU A 207 -11.52 17.70 -7.09
C GLU A 207 -11.79 17.88 -5.59
N LYS A 208 -12.72 17.11 -5.04
CA LYS A 208 -12.95 17.06 -3.59
C LYS A 208 -12.18 15.87 -3.02
N LEU A 209 -11.21 16.12 -2.16
CA LEU A 209 -10.48 15.05 -1.47
C LEU A 209 -11.30 14.52 -0.27
N PRO A 210 -11.14 13.24 0.09
CA PRO A 210 -11.74 12.68 1.29
C PRO A 210 -11.31 13.44 2.55
N THR A 211 -12.18 13.56 3.54
CA THR A 211 -11.87 14.25 4.81
C THR A 211 -10.61 13.71 5.49
N ALA A 212 -10.44 12.39 5.53
CA ALA A 212 -9.24 11.75 6.08
C ALA A 212 -7.94 12.23 5.41
N CYS A 213 -8.01 12.58 4.13
CA CYS A 213 -6.88 13.09 3.38
C CYS A 213 -6.47 14.51 3.81
N LEU A 214 -7.46 15.37 4.05
CA LEU A 214 -7.25 16.72 4.55
C LEU A 214 -6.71 16.72 5.99
N GLN A 215 -7.08 15.71 6.78
CA GLN A 215 -6.64 15.54 8.17
C GLN A 215 -5.15 15.18 8.31
N TYR A 216 -4.48 14.69 7.25
CA TYR A 216 -3.06 14.35 7.34
C TYR A 216 -2.18 15.55 7.68
N ASN A 217 -2.48 16.72 7.12
CA ASN A 217 -1.74 17.97 7.35
C ASN A 217 -2.61 19.10 7.92
N GLY A 218 -3.87 18.83 8.27
CA GLY A 218 -4.81 19.85 8.75
C GLY A 218 -5.23 20.85 7.69
N GLU A 219 -5.43 20.39 6.45
CA GLU A 219 -5.81 21.23 5.32
C GLU A 219 -7.31 21.56 5.35
N GLY A 220 -7.70 22.72 4.84
CA GLY A 220 -9.12 23.11 4.73
C GLY A 220 -9.85 23.26 6.07
N GLY A 221 -9.13 23.53 7.16
CA GLY A 221 -9.70 23.67 8.51
C GLY A 221 -9.86 22.35 9.26
N GLU A 222 -9.48 21.22 8.66
CA GLU A 222 -9.48 19.93 9.35
C GLU A 222 -8.41 19.83 10.44
N ALA A 223 -8.59 18.88 11.34
CA ALA A 223 -7.61 18.60 12.39
C ALA A 223 -6.30 18.07 11.80
N SER A 224 -5.16 18.61 12.21
CA SER A 224 -3.84 18.11 11.80
C SER A 224 -3.47 16.87 12.60
N LEU A 225 -3.91 15.70 12.14
CA LEU A 225 -3.68 14.41 12.81
C LEU A 225 -2.31 13.81 12.47
N GLY A 226 -1.64 14.28 11.42
CA GLY A 226 -0.43 13.65 10.89
C GLY A 226 -0.74 12.49 9.93
N PRO A 227 0.29 11.93 9.26
CA PRO A 227 0.13 10.93 8.19
C PRO A 227 -0.16 9.54 8.77
N PHE A 228 -1.35 9.35 9.31
CA PHE A 228 -1.78 8.10 9.91
C PHE A 228 -2.05 7.00 8.87
N VAL A 229 -1.83 5.75 9.27
CA VAL A 229 -2.27 4.61 8.47
C VAL A 229 -3.78 4.47 8.62
N GLY A 230 -4.48 4.47 7.50
CA GLY A 230 -5.92 4.28 7.45
C GLY A 230 -6.30 2.81 7.33
N GLY A 231 -7.47 2.42 7.86
CA GLY A 231 -7.97 1.05 7.81
C GLY A 231 -9.48 0.98 7.54
N GLY A 232 -9.91 -0.01 6.75
CA GLY A 232 -11.31 -0.19 6.39
C GLY A 232 -11.61 -1.62 5.96
N ILE A 233 -12.74 -2.15 6.44
CA ILE A 233 -13.23 -3.48 6.06
C ILE A 233 -13.76 -3.45 4.61
N LYS A 234 -13.51 -4.55 3.88
CA LYS A 234 -13.87 -4.76 2.46
C LYS A 234 -14.27 -6.21 2.20
N ASP A 235 -14.78 -6.90 3.22
CA ASP A 235 -15.08 -8.33 3.16
C ASP A 235 -16.43 -8.67 2.50
N ASP A 236 -17.21 -7.64 2.19
CA ASP A 236 -18.57 -7.70 1.66
C ASP A 236 -18.70 -7.18 0.21
N ASP A 237 -17.58 -6.99 -0.51
CA ASP A 237 -17.66 -6.62 -1.94
C ASP A 237 -18.47 -7.68 -2.69
N VAL A 238 -19.58 -7.22 -3.27
CA VAL A 238 -20.59 -8.10 -3.90
C VAL A 238 -20.03 -8.90 -5.07
N ARG A 239 -18.91 -8.49 -5.66
CA ARG A 239 -18.25 -9.18 -6.78
C ARG A 239 -17.22 -10.21 -6.31
N ALA A 240 -16.70 -10.03 -5.10
CA ALA A 240 -15.61 -10.83 -4.54
C ALA A 240 -15.63 -10.78 -2.99
N PRO A 241 -16.57 -11.47 -2.33
CA PRO A 241 -16.69 -11.45 -0.88
C PRO A 241 -15.61 -12.33 -0.24
N TYR A 242 -14.44 -11.74 0.05
CA TYR A 242 -13.34 -12.42 0.76
C TYR A 242 -13.45 -12.06 2.25
N PRO A 243 -13.74 -13.03 3.15
CA PRO A 243 -13.75 -12.79 4.59
C PRO A 243 -12.44 -12.16 5.07
N ASP A 244 -12.52 -11.31 6.10
CA ASP A 244 -11.36 -10.66 6.72
C ASP A 244 -10.49 -9.85 5.75
N THR A 245 -11.13 -9.33 4.69
CA THR A 245 -10.50 -8.37 3.78
C THR A 245 -10.51 -6.99 4.42
N TYR A 246 -9.32 -6.45 4.62
CA TYR A 246 -9.13 -5.06 5.03
C TYR A 246 -8.25 -4.36 4.01
N TRP A 247 -8.59 -3.13 3.71
CA TRP A 247 -7.74 -2.24 2.94
C TRP A 247 -7.16 -1.16 3.84
N PHE A 248 -5.93 -0.81 3.53
CA PHE A 248 -5.17 0.16 4.29
C PHE A 248 -4.59 1.22 3.39
N SER A 249 -4.57 2.45 3.88
CA SER A 249 -4.02 3.59 3.18
C SER A 249 -2.77 4.09 3.92
N PHE A 250 -1.65 4.14 3.21
CA PHE A 250 -0.34 4.51 3.75
C PHE A 250 0.10 5.85 3.17
N PRO A 251 -0.32 7.00 3.76
CA PRO A 251 0.08 8.30 3.27
C PRO A 251 1.56 8.52 3.56
N ASN A 252 2.30 9.06 2.60
CA ASN A 252 3.59 9.67 2.87
C ASN A 252 3.51 11.18 2.62
N THR A 253 4.65 11.87 2.68
CA THR A 253 4.78 13.29 2.36
C THR A 253 4.02 13.69 1.10
N CYS A 254 3.42 14.88 1.12
CA CYS A 254 2.60 15.44 0.03
C CYS A 254 1.47 14.50 -0.42
N PRO A 255 0.60 13.99 0.48
CA PRO A 255 -0.39 12.97 0.15
C PRO A 255 -1.48 13.45 -0.83
N ASN A 256 -1.52 14.75 -1.13
CA ASN A 256 -2.52 15.36 -2.01
C ASN A 256 -1.97 15.58 -3.43
N MET A 257 -0.69 15.27 -3.67
CA MET A 257 0.01 15.48 -4.94
C MET A 257 0.40 14.15 -5.57
N ALA A 258 0.13 13.99 -6.87
CA ALA A 258 0.57 12.81 -7.61
C ALA A 258 2.12 12.72 -7.62
N TRP A 259 2.67 11.51 -7.78
CA TRP A 259 4.13 11.26 -7.66
C TRP A 259 5.00 12.25 -8.43
N GLY A 260 4.68 12.52 -9.70
CA GLY A 260 5.44 13.44 -10.55
C GLY A 260 5.35 14.92 -10.15
N LYS A 261 4.58 15.26 -9.10
CA LYS A 261 4.42 16.62 -8.56
C LYS A 261 4.95 16.77 -7.14
N LYS A 262 5.41 15.69 -6.50
CA LYS A 262 5.98 15.74 -5.15
C LYS A 262 7.42 16.29 -5.19
N THR A 263 7.57 17.58 -4.93
CA THR A 263 8.89 18.25 -4.88
C THR A 263 9.59 18.00 -3.54
N GLU A 264 10.92 18.13 -3.50
CA GLU A 264 11.69 18.08 -2.24
C GLU A 264 11.20 19.12 -1.23
N GLU A 265 10.88 20.33 -1.71
CA GLU A 265 10.31 21.40 -0.90
C GLU A 265 9.00 20.97 -0.24
N CYS A 266 8.06 20.43 -1.02
CA CYS A 266 6.81 19.93 -0.45
C CYS A 266 7.08 18.83 0.58
N ARG A 267 7.97 17.87 0.26
CA ARG A 267 8.29 16.76 1.16
C ARG A 267 8.89 17.25 2.48
N ALA A 268 9.68 18.32 2.46
CA ALA A 268 10.26 18.93 3.65
C ALA A 268 9.24 19.67 4.52
N THR A 269 8.13 20.12 3.95
CA THR A 269 7.08 20.87 4.67
C THR A 269 5.97 20.00 5.26
N THR A 270 5.83 18.75 4.80
CA THR A 270 4.84 17.80 5.32
C THR A 270 5.46 16.78 6.25
N ARG A 271 4.73 16.34 7.29
CA ARG A 271 5.15 15.22 8.12
C ARG A 271 5.30 13.95 7.28
N LYS A 272 6.27 13.10 7.64
CA LYS A 272 6.53 11.84 6.94
C LYS A 272 5.62 10.75 7.48
N GLY A 273 5.09 9.91 6.59
CA GLY A 273 4.50 8.64 6.99
C GLY A 273 5.56 7.55 7.00
N LEU A 274 6.25 7.40 5.86
CA LEU A 274 7.33 6.45 5.70
C LEU A 274 8.59 6.94 6.42
N CYS A 275 9.09 6.12 7.34
CA CYS A 275 10.36 6.34 8.03
C CYS A 275 11.54 6.24 7.08
N ASP A 276 12.64 6.92 7.38
CA ASP A 276 13.88 6.71 6.64
C ASP A 276 14.41 5.28 6.90
N ILE A 277 15.19 4.74 5.96
CA ILE A 277 15.75 3.39 6.08
C ILE A 277 16.53 3.24 7.39
N GLY A 278 16.19 2.21 8.18
CA GLY A 278 16.84 1.91 9.45
C GLY A 278 16.28 2.68 10.64
N GLN A 279 15.15 3.37 10.48
CA GLN A 279 14.42 4.00 11.59
C GLN A 279 13.12 3.24 11.87
N ALA A 280 12.83 3.03 13.15
CA ALA A 280 11.51 2.54 13.58
C ALA A 280 10.51 3.69 13.61
N PRO A 281 9.22 3.42 13.30
CA PRO A 281 8.17 4.41 13.50
C PRO A 281 7.98 4.69 14.98
N ASP A 282 7.71 5.96 15.30
CA ASP A 282 7.48 6.43 16.67
C ASP A 282 6.16 7.22 16.79
N GLY A 283 5.41 7.38 15.69
CA GLY A 283 4.18 8.17 15.65
C GLY A 283 4.43 9.69 15.65
N VAL A 284 5.69 10.12 15.68
CA VAL A 284 6.09 11.53 15.74
C VAL A 284 6.83 11.92 14.46
N ALA A 285 8.03 11.36 14.27
CA ALA A 285 8.89 11.59 13.11
C ALA A 285 8.33 10.89 11.86
N CYS A 286 7.79 9.68 12.04
CA CYS A 286 7.17 8.88 11.00
C CYS A 286 6.21 7.84 11.60
N THR A 287 5.29 7.31 10.79
CA THR A 287 4.22 6.41 11.24
C THR A 287 4.40 4.96 10.81
N PHE A 288 5.20 4.68 9.78
CA PHE A 288 5.48 3.31 9.37
C PHE A 288 6.86 3.11 8.76
N ALA A 289 7.40 1.91 8.93
CA ALA A 289 8.56 1.40 8.22
C ALA A 289 8.23 0.00 7.68
N TYR A 290 8.77 -0.38 6.54
CA TYR A 290 8.43 -1.68 5.93
C TYR A 290 9.67 -2.45 5.45
N ASP A 291 9.54 -3.75 5.25
CA ASP A 291 10.45 -4.60 4.48
C ASP A 291 9.63 -5.45 3.49
N ILE A 292 10.11 -5.61 2.26
CA ILE A 292 9.50 -6.57 1.32
C ILE A 292 10.13 -7.92 1.60
N ILE A 293 9.33 -8.86 2.07
CA ILE A 293 9.80 -10.20 2.46
C ILE A 293 9.78 -11.20 1.29
N GLY A 294 9.06 -10.89 0.22
CA GLY A 294 9.02 -11.66 -1.02
C GLY A 294 7.69 -11.47 -1.75
N TRP A 295 7.46 -12.27 -2.79
CA TRP A 295 6.21 -12.23 -3.57
C TRP A 295 5.89 -13.57 -4.22
N VAL A 296 4.65 -13.69 -4.72
CA VAL A 296 4.26 -14.73 -5.68
C VAL A 296 3.75 -14.07 -6.94
N THR A 297 3.86 -14.74 -8.09
CA THR A 297 3.15 -14.29 -9.29
C THR A 297 1.70 -14.76 -9.23
N ILE A 298 0.78 -13.96 -9.78
CA ILE A 298 -0.64 -14.35 -9.90
C ILE A 298 -0.73 -15.64 -10.73
N ASP A 299 0.09 -15.76 -11.76
CA ASP A 299 0.12 -16.90 -12.68
C ASP A 299 0.48 -18.22 -11.98
N ASP A 300 1.44 -18.21 -11.05
CA ASP A 300 1.78 -19.38 -10.23
C ASP A 300 0.65 -19.75 -9.27
N VAL A 301 -0.02 -18.75 -8.68
CA VAL A 301 -1.14 -18.97 -7.76
C VAL A 301 -2.34 -19.58 -8.47
N VAL A 302 -2.72 -19.05 -9.63
CA VAL A 302 -3.89 -19.51 -10.40
C VAL A 302 -3.59 -20.76 -11.24
N GLY A 303 -2.30 -21.14 -11.34
CA GLY A 303 -1.83 -22.36 -11.98
C GLY A 303 -1.60 -22.27 -13.49
N ILE A 304 -1.51 -21.05 -14.06
CA ILE A 304 -1.24 -20.86 -15.49
C ILE A 304 0.12 -21.47 -15.89
N THR A 305 1.14 -21.29 -15.06
CA THR A 305 2.49 -21.85 -15.27
C THR A 305 2.57 -23.37 -15.13
N SER A 306 1.48 -24.03 -14.78
CA SER A 306 1.36 -25.49 -14.77
C SER A 306 0.57 -26.04 -15.96
N ILE A 307 0.02 -25.17 -16.82
CA ILE A 307 -0.72 -25.60 -18.01
C ILE A 307 0.29 -25.88 -19.13
N GLY A 308 0.27 -27.10 -19.68
CA GLY A 308 1.13 -27.47 -20.80
C GLY A 308 0.76 -26.74 -22.10
N ASN A 309 1.74 -26.13 -22.75
CA ASN A 309 1.64 -25.57 -24.09
C ASN A 309 1.92 -26.69 -25.10
N LYS A 310 0.93 -26.99 -25.95
CA LYS A 310 1.03 -28.07 -26.95
C LYS A 310 1.96 -27.74 -28.13
N GLU A 311 2.22 -26.47 -28.36
CA GLU A 311 3.08 -26.01 -29.46
C GLU A 311 4.55 -26.12 -29.11
N THR A 312 4.92 -25.78 -27.86
CA THR A 312 6.31 -25.79 -27.40
C THR A 312 6.68 -27.08 -26.66
N GLY A 313 5.69 -27.79 -26.09
CA GLY A 313 5.92 -28.94 -25.21
C GLY A 313 6.22 -28.59 -23.76
N GLU A 314 6.39 -27.29 -23.45
CA GLU A 314 6.68 -26.76 -22.12
C GLU A 314 5.43 -26.12 -21.49
N PRO A 315 5.38 -25.84 -20.18
CA PRO A 315 4.32 -25.02 -19.61
C PRO A 315 4.31 -23.58 -20.17
N TYR A 316 3.15 -22.92 -20.17
CA TYR A 316 3.07 -21.50 -20.53
C TYR A 316 3.89 -20.64 -19.57
N ALA A 317 4.62 -19.64 -20.10
CA ALA A 317 5.49 -18.80 -19.30
C ALA A 317 4.71 -17.81 -18.42
N ASN A 318 3.54 -17.34 -18.87
CA ASN A 318 2.71 -16.36 -18.17
C ASN A 318 1.28 -16.28 -18.75
N PHE A 319 0.43 -15.46 -18.12
CA PHE A 319 -0.94 -15.19 -18.56
C PHE A 319 -1.04 -14.69 -20.00
N THR A 320 -0.15 -13.80 -20.44
CA THR A 320 -0.22 -13.22 -21.78
C THR A 320 -0.02 -14.29 -22.85
N GLU A 321 1.00 -15.13 -22.71
CA GLU A 321 1.25 -16.25 -23.64
C GLU A 321 0.07 -17.22 -23.65
N TRP A 322 -0.38 -17.65 -22.46
CA TRP A 322 -1.52 -18.55 -22.34
C TRP A 322 -2.79 -17.97 -22.97
N CYS A 323 -3.12 -16.72 -22.67
CA CYS A 323 -4.30 -16.06 -23.21
C CYS A 323 -4.23 -15.90 -24.73
N GLN A 324 -3.07 -15.58 -25.29
CA GLN A 324 -2.89 -15.38 -26.74
C GLN A 324 -2.98 -16.69 -27.53
N ALA A 325 -2.59 -17.82 -26.95
CA ALA A 325 -2.65 -19.13 -27.61
C ALA A 325 -4.08 -19.56 -28.00
N SER A 326 -5.12 -19.00 -27.37
CA SER A 326 -6.50 -19.26 -27.79
C SER A 326 -7.48 -18.20 -27.29
N THR A 327 -8.48 -17.86 -28.12
CA THR A 327 -9.64 -17.07 -27.67
C THR A 327 -10.47 -17.76 -26.59
N LYS A 328 -10.29 -19.07 -26.40
CA LYS A 328 -10.92 -19.86 -25.33
C LYS A 328 -10.16 -19.81 -24.01
N ASN A 329 -8.92 -19.33 -24.01
CA ASN A 329 -8.12 -19.18 -22.79
C ASN A 329 -8.56 -17.89 -22.09
N ILE A 330 -9.49 -18.06 -21.15
CA ILE A 330 -10.11 -16.99 -20.37
C ILE A 330 -9.74 -17.24 -18.91
N GLU A 331 -9.05 -16.29 -18.28
CA GLU A 331 -8.74 -16.39 -16.85
C GLU A 331 -10.02 -16.28 -16.01
N PHE A 332 -10.78 -15.21 -16.24
CA PHE A 332 -12.06 -14.97 -15.60
C PHE A 332 -12.93 -14.06 -16.47
N ALA A 333 -14.17 -14.47 -16.69
CA ALA A 333 -15.21 -13.65 -17.28
C ALA A 333 -16.47 -13.79 -16.42
N GLY A 334 -16.92 -12.70 -15.83
CA GLY A 334 -18.10 -12.64 -14.98
C GLY A 334 -18.90 -11.36 -15.19
N ASP A 335 -20.04 -11.26 -14.52
CA ASP A 335 -20.79 -10.01 -14.41
C ASP A 335 -19.94 -8.95 -13.70
N ASP A 336 -19.89 -7.73 -14.22
CA ASP A 336 -19.04 -6.65 -13.71
C ASP A 336 -19.61 -5.97 -12.45
N LYS A 337 -20.91 -6.19 -12.16
CA LYS A 337 -21.60 -5.63 -10.99
C LYS A 337 -21.75 -6.66 -9.88
N THR A 338 -22.04 -7.91 -10.22
CA THR A 338 -22.32 -8.98 -9.25
C THR A 338 -21.18 -9.97 -9.10
N GLY A 339 -20.19 -9.98 -10.00
CA GLY A 339 -19.09 -10.96 -9.97
C GLY A 339 -19.50 -12.39 -10.31
N GLU A 340 -20.74 -12.63 -10.74
CA GLU A 340 -21.19 -13.96 -11.14
C GLU A 340 -20.38 -14.47 -12.33
N MET A 341 -19.67 -15.59 -12.14
CA MET A 341 -18.76 -16.14 -13.14
C MET A 341 -19.54 -16.82 -14.27
N LYS A 342 -19.20 -16.47 -15.51
CA LYS A 342 -19.70 -17.09 -16.74
C LYS A 342 -18.73 -18.15 -17.27
N SER A 343 -17.43 -17.85 -17.24
CA SER A 343 -16.37 -18.77 -17.68
C SER A 343 -15.01 -18.36 -17.10
N GLY A 344 -14.06 -19.29 -17.08
CA GLY A 344 -12.68 -19.00 -16.67
C GLY A 344 -11.94 -20.21 -16.14
N LEU A 345 -10.79 -19.97 -15.49
CA LEU A 345 -10.02 -21.01 -14.81
C LEU A 345 -10.78 -21.60 -13.64
N LYS A 346 -10.61 -22.91 -13.42
CA LYS A 346 -11.20 -23.62 -12.26
C LYS A 346 -10.83 -23.01 -10.92
N PHE A 347 -9.66 -22.38 -10.83
CA PHE A 347 -9.22 -21.64 -9.64
C PHE A 347 -10.29 -20.67 -9.17
N TRP A 348 -10.97 -19.96 -10.07
CA TRP A 348 -11.97 -18.92 -9.76
C TRP A 348 -13.42 -19.44 -9.59
N ASN A 349 -13.64 -20.75 -9.66
CA ASN A 349 -14.98 -21.33 -9.54
C ASN A 349 -15.63 -20.97 -8.19
N LYS A 350 -16.92 -20.59 -8.22
CA LYS A 350 -17.67 -20.06 -7.06
C LYS A 350 -17.06 -18.75 -6.54
N PRO A 351 -17.04 -17.67 -7.35
CA PRO A 351 -16.41 -16.40 -6.97
C PRO A 351 -17.11 -15.68 -5.81
N LEU A 352 -18.39 -16.00 -5.55
CA LEU A 352 -19.23 -15.38 -4.52
C LEU A 352 -19.30 -16.22 -3.23
N ASP A 353 -18.66 -17.39 -3.21
CA ASP A 353 -18.62 -18.27 -2.03
C ASP A 353 -17.47 -17.84 -1.12
N LYS A 354 -17.81 -17.31 0.06
CA LYS A 354 -16.86 -16.85 1.07
C LYS A 354 -15.83 -17.92 1.45
N THR A 355 -16.23 -19.19 1.53
CA THR A 355 -15.33 -20.30 1.87
C THR A 355 -14.35 -20.60 0.74
N ALA A 356 -14.84 -20.62 -0.51
CA ALA A 356 -13.97 -20.77 -1.67
C ALA A 356 -12.95 -19.61 -1.77
N ASN A 357 -13.39 -18.39 -1.47
CA ASN A 357 -12.55 -17.19 -1.45
C ASN A 357 -11.46 -17.28 -0.37
N SER A 358 -11.82 -17.66 0.87
CA SER A 358 -10.83 -17.92 1.93
C SER A 358 -9.83 -19.01 1.54
N GLN A 359 -10.27 -20.08 0.86
CA GLN A 359 -9.36 -21.12 0.37
C GLN A 359 -8.38 -20.61 -0.69
N ARG A 360 -8.81 -19.70 -1.58
CA ARG A 360 -7.89 -19.05 -2.54
C ARG A 360 -6.88 -18.14 -1.86
N ALA A 361 -7.30 -17.38 -0.83
CA ALA A 361 -6.38 -16.59 -0.03
C ALA A 361 -5.33 -17.49 0.69
N SER A 362 -5.77 -18.60 1.29
CA SER A 362 -4.86 -19.61 1.85
C SER A 362 -3.92 -20.19 0.79
N LYS A 363 -4.38 -20.35 -0.46
CA LYS A 363 -3.54 -20.84 -1.56
C LYS A 363 -2.39 -19.88 -1.89
N VAL A 364 -2.60 -18.57 -1.81
CA VAL A 364 -1.54 -17.56 -1.98
C VAL A 364 -0.42 -17.78 -0.97
N VAL A 365 -0.78 -17.92 0.31
CA VAL A 365 0.16 -18.20 1.41
C VAL A 365 0.85 -19.56 1.22
N GLU A 366 0.10 -20.59 0.81
CA GLU A 366 0.64 -21.93 0.55
C GLU A 366 1.70 -21.92 -0.56
N VAL A 367 1.43 -21.26 -1.69
CA VAL A 367 2.38 -21.16 -2.81
C VAL A 367 3.63 -20.41 -2.37
N TYR A 368 3.49 -19.29 -1.66
CA TYR A 368 4.63 -18.56 -1.12
C TYR A 368 5.49 -19.43 -0.20
N ASN A 369 4.89 -20.08 0.79
CA ASN A 369 5.62 -20.91 1.74
C ASN A 369 6.26 -22.15 1.07
N LYS A 370 5.62 -22.73 0.05
CA LYS A 370 6.24 -23.77 -0.76
C LYS A 370 7.44 -23.26 -1.55
N MET A 371 7.36 -22.04 -2.09
CA MET A 371 8.46 -21.40 -2.80
C MET A 371 9.65 -21.15 -1.87
N VAL A 372 9.42 -20.52 -0.72
CA VAL A 372 10.45 -20.25 0.29
C VAL A 372 11.10 -21.53 0.82
N SER A 373 10.32 -22.62 0.94
CA SER A 373 10.85 -23.93 1.39
C SER A 373 11.45 -24.80 0.28
N GLY A 374 11.56 -24.31 -0.96
CA GLY A 374 12.08 -25.07 -2.10
C GLY A 374 11.19 -26.23 -2.56
N LYS A 375 9.93 -26.28 -2.11
CA LYS A 375 8.92 -27.28 -2.50
C LYS A 375 8.12 -26.87 -3.74
N PHE A 376 8.32 -25.65 -4.23
CA PHE A 376 7.78 -25.13 -5.47
C PHE A 376 8.83 -24.23 -6.11
N GLU A 377 9.12 -24.47 -7.39
CA GLU A 377 10.03 -23.65 -8.17
C GLU A 377 9.20 -22.84 -9.17
N SER A 378 9.26 -21.51 -9.06
CA SER A 378 8.58 -20.63 -10.01
C SER A 378 9.38 -20.57 -11.31
N THR A 379 8.69 -20.64 -12.43
CA THR A 379 9.30 -20.39 -13.75
C THR A 379 9.47 -18.90 -14.05
N GLN A 380 8.93 -18.02 -13.19
CA GLN A 380 8.90 -16.57 -13.38
C GLN A 380 9.72 -15.79 -12.35
N ILE A 381 10.20 -16.46 -11.30
CA ILE A 381 11.03 -15.86 -10.26
C ILE A 381 12.33 -16.66 -10.18
N ASP A 382 13.45 -15.98 -10.41
CA ASP A 382 14.78 -16.58 -10.32
C ASP A 382 15.01 -17.18 -8.92
N SER A 383 15.47 -18.44 -8.86
CA SER A 383 15.69 -19.15 -7.61
C SER A 383 16.74 -18.48 -6.70
N THR A 384 17.67 -17.71 -7.27
CA THR A 384 18.63 -16.88 -6.52
C THR A 384 17.94 -15.72 -5.81
N LEU A 385 16.84 -15.17 -6.36
CA LEU A 385 16.02 -14.18 -5.68
C LEU A 385 15.18 -14.83 -4.57
N VAL A 386 14.60 -16.01 -4.84
CA VAL A 386 13.83 -16.77 -3.83
C VAL A 386 14.68 -17.10 -2.61
N ALA A 387 15.99 -17.34 -2.77
CA ALA A 387 16.91 -17.55 -1.66
C ALA A 387 17.02 -16.35 -0.68
N ASN A 388 16.55 -15.17 -1.09
CA ASN A 388 16.49 -13.96 -0.25
C ASN A 388 15.09 -13.71 0.33
N PHE A 389 14.08 -14.53 -0.02
CA PHE A 389 12.74 -14.42 0.56
C PHE A 389 12.76 -14.87 2.03
N LYS A 390 11.86 -14.30 2.83
CA LYS A 390 11.71 -14.64 4.25
C LYS A 390 10.40 -15.39 4.47
N PRO A 391 10.35 -16.39 5.35
CA PRO A 391 9.11 -17.10 5.61
C PRO A 391 8.04 -16.15 6.18
N LEU A 392 6.78 -16.38 5.83
CA LEU A 392 5.68 -15.73 6.54
C LEU A 392 5.64 -16.24 7.99
N PRO A 393 5.64 -15.36 9.00
CA PRO A 393 5.45 -15.78 10.38
C PRO A 393 4.05 -16.35 10.58
N SER A 394 3.87 -17.23 11.58
CA SER A 394 2.51 -17.62 11.97
C SER A 394 1.77 -16.44 12.60
N ILE A 395 0.44 -16.47 12.58
CA ILE A 395 -0.40 -15.41 13.18
C ILE A 395 -0.12 -15.31 14.69
N GLU A 396 0.10 -16.43 15.36
CA GLU A 396 0.43 -16.51 16.78
C GLU A 396 1.82 -15.90 17.04
N THR A 397 2.81 -16.22 16.20
CA THR A 397 4.16 -15.66 16.31
C THR A 397 4.14 -14.14 16.17
N LEU A 398 3.37 -13.61 15.21
CA LEU A 398 3.17 -12.16 15.07
C LEU A 398 2.48 -11.56 16.29
N ARG A 399 1.44 -12.22 16.80
CA ARG A 399 0.69 -11.75 17.97
C ARG A 399 1.57 -11.66 19.19
N ASP A 400 2.38 -12.68 19.44
CA ASP A 400 3.24 -12.76 20.62
C ASP A 400 4.40 -11.76 20.54
N ALA A 401 4.83 -11.39 19.33
CA ALA A 401 5.83 -10.35 19.10
C ALA A 401 5.28 -8.91 19.24
N ASN A 402 3.96 -8.75 19.21
CA ASN A 402 3.29 -7.46 19.20
C ASN A 402 2.86 -6.99 20.60
N PRO A 403 2.75 -5.67 20.82
CA PRO A 403 2.18 -5.15 22.05
C PRO A 403 0.71 -5.60 22.19
N PRO A 404 0.23 -5.92 23.40
CA PRO A 404 -1.16 -6.31 23.61
C PRO A 404 -2.12 -5.18 23.26
N CYS A 405 -3.32 -5.54 22.82
CA CYS A 405 -4.30 -4.60 22.26
C CYS A 405 -4.71 -3.47 23.21
N TYR A 406 -4.72 -3.71 24.53
CA TYR A 406 -5.07 -2.67 25.51
C TYR A 406 -4.07 -1.50 25.53
N GLN A 407 -2.86 -1.68 25.01
CA GLN A 407 -1.84 -0.61 24.97
C GLN A 407 -2.11 0.42 23.88
N SER A 408 -2.88 0.09 22.85
CA SER A 408 -3.17 0.96 21.70
C SER A 408 -4.66 1.23 21.51
N VAL A 409 -5.52 0.35 22.04
CA VAL A 409 -6.98 0.46 21.96
C VAL A 409 -7.57 0.56 23.37
N PRO A 410 -8.01 1.75 23.82
CA PRO A 410 -8.48 1.97 25.19
C PRO A 410 -9.59 1.01 25.65
N LYS A 411 -10.47 0.61 24.71
CA LYS A 411 -11.60 -0.30 24.99
C LYS A 411 -11.18 -1.74 25.23
N CYS A 412 -9.97 -2.11 24.85
CA CYS A 412 -9.46 -3.47 24.98
C CYS A 412 -8.94 -3.79 26.39
N ASN A 413 -8.89 -2.82 27.32
CA ASN A 413 -8.54 -3.06 28.72
C ASN A 413 -9.76 -3.37 29.62
N ARG A 414 -10.80 -4.02 29.08
CA ARG A 414 -12.08 -4.29 29.77
C ARG A 414 -12.66 -5.64 29.35
N GLY A 415 -13.56 -6.19 30.18
CA GLY A 415 -14.25 -7.45 29.88
C GLY A 415 -13.27 -8.60 29.67
N ASN A 416 -13.44 -9.35 28.58
CA ASN A 416 -12.50 -10.42 28.18
C ASN A 416 -11.26 -9.89 27.43
N GLY A 417 -11.13 -8.57 27.26
CA GLY A 417 -10.07 -7.95 26.49
C GLY A 417 -10.24 -8.10 24.98
N CYS A 418 -9.13 -7.86 24.26
CA CYS A 418 -9.04 -8.04 22.82
C CYS A 418 -7.82 -8.88 22.46
N ARG A 419 -7.83 -9.44 21.25
CA ARG A 419 -6.75 -10.22 20.65
C ARG A 419 -6.40 -9.68 19.27
N ARG A 420 -5.12 -9.78 18.89
CA ARG A 420 -4.67 -9.50 17.52
C ARG A 420 -4.97 -10.68 16.61
N GLU A 421 -5.60 -10.40 15.47
CA GLU A 421 -6.03 -11.42 14.51
C GLU A 421 -5.54 -11.15 13.09
N GLY A 422 -5.37 -12.23 12.32
CA GLY A 422 -4.92 -12.22 10.93
C GLY A 422 -3.49 -11.72 10.75
N TYR A 423 -3.03 -11.66 9.49
CA TYR A 423 -1.71 -11.10 9.17
C TYR A 423 -1.62 -9.59 9.41
N SER A 424 -2.75 -8.88 9.32
CA SER A 424 -2.85 -7.45 9.67
C SER A 424 -2.87 -7.17 11.18
N GLN A 425 -2.94 -8.21 12.02
CA GLN A 425 -2.83 -8.11 13.48
C GLN A 425 -3.80 -7.11 14.11
N LEU A 426 -5.02 -7.03 13.55
CA LEU A 426 -6.06 -6.12 14.02
C LEU A 426 -6.57 -6.56 15.39
N CYS A 427 -6.76 -5.61 16.29
CA CYS A 427 -7.37 -5.87 17.59
C CYS A 427 -8.87 -6.14 17.48
N LYS A 428 -9.28 -7.36 17.84
CA LYS A 428 -10.67 -7.81 17.89
C LYS A 428 -11.09 -8.10 19.32
N PRO A 429 -12.29 -7.66 19.76
CA PRO A 429 -12.83 -8.02 21.06
C PRO A 429 -12.98 -9.53 21.20
N CYS A 430 -12.64 -10.06 22.37
CA CYS A 430 -12.82 -11.47 22.65
C CYS A 430 -14.23 -11.77 23.16
N SER A 431 -14.89 -12.77 22.58
CA SER A 431 -16.18 -13.26 23.06
C SER A 431 -16.05 -14.01 24.39
N GLU A 432 -14.91 -14.63 24.65
CA GLU A 432 -14.58 -15.40 25.85
C GLU A 432 -13.11 -15.22 26.24
N LEU A 433 -12.76 -15.58 27.47
CA LEU A 433 -11.36 -15.61 27.91
C LEU A 433 -10.62 -16.75 27.17
N ALA A 434 -9.73 -16.38 26.26
CA ALA A 434 -8.94 -17.30 25.45
C ALA A 434 -7.49 -16.81 25.33
N ASP A 435 -6.64 -17.65 24.74
CA ASP A 435 -5.25 -17.29 24.47
C ASP A 435 -5.15 -16.02 23.60
N GLY A 436 -4.29 -15.09 24.01
CA GLY A 436 -4.12 -13.77 23.41
C GLY A 436 -5.17 -12.71 23.79
N CYS A 437 -6.22 -13.07 24.53
CA CYS A 437 -7.23 -12.14 25.06
C CYS A 437 -6.77 -11.57 26.41
N THR A 438 -6.00 -10.47 26.35
CA THR A 438 -5.30 -9.94 27.53
C THR A 438 -5.88 -8.60 27.99
N ILE A 439 -5.92 -8.43 29.30
CA ILE A 439 -6.17 -7.16 30.00
C ILE A 439 -5.07 -6.97 31.05
N ASP A 440 -4.83 -5.73 31.46
CA ASP A 440 -3.95 -5.38 32.56
C ASP A 440 -4.60 -4.29 33.41
N SER A 441 -5.10 -4.66 34.58
CA SER A 441 -5.78 -3.72 35.49
C SER A 441 -4.84 -2.65 36.06
N SER A 442 -3.52 -2.82 35.96
CA SER A 442 -2.53 -1.83 36.35
C SER A 442 -2.20 -0.83 35.23
N PHE A 443 -2.57 -1.13 33.99
CA PHE A 443 -2.35 -0.24 32.85
C PHE A 443 -3.45 0.82 32.76
N GLU A 444 -3.07 2.09 32.94
CA GLU A 444 -3.93 3.22 32.66
C GLU A 444 -3.63 3.76 31.26
N PHE A 445 -4.62 3.71 30.38
CA PHE A 445 -4.47 4.31 29.05
C PHE A 445 -4.32 5.83 29.20
N PRO A 446 -3.28 6.45 28.61
CA PRO A 446 -3.02 7.87 28.80
C PRO A 446 -4.13 8.73 28.20
N LYS A 447 -4.40 9.86 28.86
CA LYS A 447 -5.29 10.87 28.30
C LYS A 447 -4.59 11.59 27.15
N LEU A 448 -5.01 11.30 25.91
CA LEU A 448 -4.48 11.93 24.71
C LEU A 448 -5.26 13.22 24.37
N THR A 449 -4.55 14.19 23.80
CA THR A 449 -5.13 15.46 23.36
C THR A 449 -5.50 15.37 21.88
N LYS A 450 -6.73 15.77 21.53
CA LYS A 450 -7.15 15.86 20.13
C LYS A 450 -6.49 17.05 19.44
N ALA A 451 -6.16 16.91 18.17
CA ALA A 451 -5.70 18.05 17.37
C ALA A 451 -6.81 19.08 17.18
N LYS A 452 -6.46 20.36 17.21
CA LYS A 452 -7.38 21.49 16.98
C LYS A 452 -7.82 21.54 15.52
N ARG A 453 -9.07 21.96 15.27
CA ARG A 453 -9.59 22.30 13.94
C ARG A 453 -9.47 23.81 13.70
N GLY A 454 -9.59 24.24 12.45
CA GLY A 454 -9.48 25.67 12.07
C GLY A 454 -10.42 26.57 12.87
N ASP A 455 -11.66 26.13 13.09
CA ASP A 455 -12.67 26.87 13.85
C ASP A 455 -12.32 26.99 15.36
N ASP A 456 -11.54 26.04 15.89
CA ASP A 456 -11.07 26.05 17.29
C ASP A 456 -9.86 26.98 17.49
N LEU A 457 -9.19 27.39 16.39
CA LEU A 457 -8.04 28.30 16.44
C LEU A 457 -8.47 29.77 16.42
N GLU A 458 -9.64 30.08 15.88
CA GLU A 458 -10.19 31.45 15.85
C GLU A 458 -10.85 31.87 17.18
N SER A 459 -11.11 30.92 18.08
CA SER A 459 -11.78 31.17 19.37
C SER A 459 -10.83 31.47 20.53
N GLU A 460 -9.50 31.40 20.34
CA GLU A 460 -8.52 31.69 21.40
C GLU A 460 -7.90 33.10 21.36
N ASP A 461 -8.25 33.97 20.40
CA ASP A 461 -7.78 35.37 20.37
C ASP A 461 -8.80 36.37 20.99
N GLY A 462 -9.68 35.88 21.87
CA GLY A 462 -10.76 36.66 22.46
C GLY A 462 -10.89 36.52 23.98
N SER A 463 -10.37 37.52 24.70
CA SER A 463 -10.75 37.91 26.07
C SER A 463 -9.96 37.28 27.23
N ASN A 464 -8.81 37.89 27.49
CA ASN A 464 -8.27 38.03 28.84
C ASN A 464 -9.14 39.02 29.64
N THR A 465 -10.08 38.53 30.44
CA THR A 465 -10.67 39.28 31.56
C THR A 465 -10.98 38.31 32.69
N GLY A 466 -10.17 38.39 33.75
CA GLY A 466 -10.39 37.62 34.97
C GLY A 466 -11.67 38.02 35.69
N SER A 467 -12.26 37.06 36.40
CA SER A 467 -12.91 37.29 37.69
C SER A 467 -13.03 35.98 38.46
N VAL A 468 -12.76 36.10 39.75
CA VAL A 468 -12.67 35.09 40.79
C VAL A 468 -14.04 34.99 41.49
N GLU A 469 -14.25 33.86 42.19
CA GLU A 469 -15.39 33.51 43.07
C GLU A 469 -16.71 33.16 42.36
N GLY A 470 -17.43 32.07 42.66
CA GLY A 470 -17.36 31.11 43.75
C GLY A 470 -18.80 30.75 44.14
N SER A 471 -19.18 29.47 44.10
CA SER A 471 -20.18 28.87 45.01
C SER A 471 -20.38 27.39 44.69
N ALA A 472 -20.19 26.58 45.73
CA ALA A 472 -20.51 25.17 45.81
C ALA A 472 -22.02 24.94 45.94
N VAL A 473 -22.53 23.85 45.37
CA VAL A 473 -23.57 23.01 45.98
C VAL A 473 -23.32 21.55 45.58
N SER A 474 -23.54 20.69 46.56
CA SER A 474 -23.20 19.29 46.76
C SER A 474 -24.19 18.27 46.19
N ASP A 475 -23.67 17.04 46.09
CA ASP A 475 -24.28 15.74 46.41
C ASP A 475 -25.27 15.06 45.47
N GLY A 476 -25.08 13.75 45.32
CA GLY A 476 -26.10 12.81 44.84
C GLY A 476 -25.56 11.62 44.06
N SER A 477 -24.95 10.66 44.77
CA SER A 477 -24.75 9.29 44.31
C SER A 477 -26.07 8.63 43.89
N ASP A 478 -26.06 7.81 42.83
CA ASP A 478 -26.52 6.41 42.95
C ASP A 478 -26.21 5.60 41.69
N ASP A 479 -25.64 4.42 41.95
CA ASP A 479 -25.47 3.31 41.02
C ASP A 479 -26.82 2.66 40.72
N THR A 480 -27.03 2.18 39.49
CA THR A 480 -27.86 0.98 39.28
C THR A 480 -27.54 0.29 37.95
N GLU A 481 -27.20 -1.00 38.10
CA GLU A 481 -27.22 -2.10 37.15
C GLU A 481 -28.25 -1.96 36.01
N ILE A 482 -27.83 -2.34 34.79
CA ILE A 482 -28.77 -2.86 33.80
C ILE A 482 -28.23 -4.18 33.26
N ASP A 483 -28.99 -5.22 33.58
CA ASP A 483 -28.85 -6.60 33.17
C ASP A 483 -29.23 -6.80 31.69
N ALA A 484 -28.66 -7.84 31.11
CA ALA A 484 -28.77 -8.21 29.70
C ALA A 484 -30.14 -8.81 29.33
N LEU A 485 -30.72 -8.40 28.20
CA LEU A 485 -31.62 -9.24 27.39
C LEU A 485 -31.42 -8.96 25.89
N SER A 486 -31.23 -10.06 25.16
CA SER A 486 -31.04 -10.17 23.71
C SER A 486 -32.40 -10.25 22.97
N PRO A 487 -32.47 -10.49 21.65
CA PRO A 487 -32.81 -9.51 20.64
C PRO A 487 -34.25 -9.65 20.11
N SER A 488 -34.78 -8.59 19.50
CA SER A 488 -35.89 -8.72 18.55
C SER A 488 -35.68 -7.83 17.35
N ALA A 489 -35.82 -8.47 16.20
CA ALA A 489 -35.73 -7.92 14.87
C ALA A 489 -36.87 -6.93 14.60
N THR A 490 -36.52 -5.79 14.03
CA THR A 490 -37.44 -5.04 13.17
C THR A 490 -36.63 -4.33 12.09
N THR A 491 -36.85 -4.82 10.88
CA THR A 491 -36.49 -4.23 9.60
C THR A 491 -37.05 -2.81 9.49
N THR A 492 -36.20 -1.85 9.14
CA THR A 492 -36.64 -0.67 8.40
C THR A 492 -35.65 -0.42 7.27
N ASP A 493 -36.22 -0.36 6.08
CA ASP A 493 -35.59 0.00 4.83
C ASP A 493 -34.91 1.37 4.92
N ASP A 494 -33.66 1.45 4.50
CA ASP A 494 -33.11 2.67 3.90
C ASP A 494 -32.34 2.29 2.64
N LYS A 495 -33.02 2.50 1.51
CA LYS A 495 -32.42 2.62 0.19
C LYS A 495 -31.78 3.99 0.11
N ASP A 496 -30.46 4.05 -0.06
CA ASP A 496 -29.80 4.99 -0.98
C ASP A 496 -28.27 4.86 -0.91
N SER A 497 -27.69 4.20 -1.91
CA SER A 497 -26.34 4.49 -2.40
C SER A 497 -26.17 3.88 -3.79
N ALA A 498 -26.65 4.63 -4.77
CA ALA A 498 -26.30 4.42 -6.17
C ALA A 498 -24.87 4.94 -6.41
N TYR A 499 -23.90 4.03 -6.56
CA TYR A 499 -22.64 4.35 -7.20
C TYR A 499 -22.89 4.54 -8.70
N GLY A 500 -22.94 5.81 -9.11
CA GLY A 500 -23.03 6.22 -10.51
C GLY A 500 -21.76 5.87 -11.27
N SER A 501 -21.94 5.20 -12.40
CA SER A 501 -20.93 4.96 -13.43
C SER A 501 -20.32 6.30 -13.88
N VAL A 502 -19.01 6.47 -13.70
CA VAL A 502 -18.26 7.61 -14.23
C VAL A 502 -17.56 7.17 -15.51
N ASP A 503 -17.92 7.82 -16.61
CA ASP A 503 -17.27 7.67 -17.92
C ASP A 503 -15.76 7.94 -17.82
N LYS A 504 -14.97 7.01 -18.37
CA LYS A 504 -13.51 7.14 -18.50
C LYS A 504 -13.15 8.33 -19.40
N PRO A 505 -12.18 9.19 -19.02
CA PRO A 505 -11.47 10.00 -20.00
C PRO A 505 -10.43 9.17 -20.75
N ALA A 506 -10.39 9.33 -22.07
CA ALA A 506 -9.43 8.71 -22.98
C ALA A 506 -7.98 9.10 -22.64
N PRO A 507 -6.98 8.22 -22.89
CA PRO A 507 -5.58 8.53 -22.63
C PRO A 507 -5.05 9.60 -23.61
N SER A 508 -4.52 10.70 -23.07
CA SER A 508 -3.80 11.68 -23.89
C SER A 508 -2.44 11.11 -24.28
N ALA A 509 -2.28 10.79 -25.56
CA ALA A 509 -0.98 10.52 -26.15
C ALA A 509 -0.18 11.84 -26.25
N SER A 510 0.95 11.91 -25.55
CA SER A 510 2.00 12.89 -25.86
C SER A 510 2.60 12.54 -27.21
N ALA A 511 2.17 13.24 -28.25
CA ALA A 511 2.78 13.17 -29.58
C ALA A 511 4.07 14.01 -29.59
N SER A 512 5.21 13.34 -29.69
CA SER A 512 6.48 13.95 -30.06
C SER A 512 6.39 14.43 -31.52
N VAL A 513 6.47 15.74 -31.71
CA VAL A 513 6.55 16.41 -33.01
C VAL A 513 7.83 15.95 -33.73
N ARG A 514 7.67 15.19 -34.82
CA ARG A 514 8.71 15.05 -35.85
C ARG A 514 8.32 15.93 -37.04
N ILE A 515 9.13 16.95 -37.28
CA ILE A 515 9.05 17.82 -38.46
C ILE A 515 9.51 16.99 -39.66
N ALA A 516 8.59 16.70 -40.58
CA ALA A 516 8.92 16.21 -41.91
C ALA A 516 8.50 17.28 -42.93
N SER A 517 9.50 17.90 -43.57
CA SER A 517 9.34 18.84 -44.66
C SER A 517 8.79 18.11 -45.89
N ALA A 518 7.58 18.45 -46.34
CA ALA A 518 7.03 18.02 -47.61
C ALA A 518 7.08 19.18 -48.62
N ALA A 519 7.95 19.04 -49.62
CA ALA A 519 7.99 19.89 -50.79
C ALA A 519 6.79 19.57 -51.70
N THR A 520 6.09 20.63 -52.08
CA THR A 520 4.92 20.62 -52.97
C THR A 520 5.37 20.46 -54.42
N VAL A 521 4.84 19.46 -55.14
CA VAL A 521 4.75 19.49 -56.61
C VAL A 521 3.33 19.12 -56.99
N ALA A 522 2.63 20.10 -57.56
CA ALA A 522 1.34 19.94 -58.21
C ALA A 522 1.57 19.77 -59.72
N VAL A 523 1.00 18.73 -60.35
CA VAL A 523 0.61 18.75 -61.76
C VAL A 523 -0.65 17.89 -61.94
N ALA A 524 -1.51 18.39 -62.83
CA ALA A 524 -2.92 18.11 -63.03
C ALA A 524 -3.28 16.80 -63.76
N SER A 525 -4.56 16.47 -63.57
CA SER A 525 -5.48 15.58 -64.29
C SER A 525 -5.22 15.33 -65.77
N VAL A 526 -5.42 14.08 -66.25
CA VAL A 526 -6.25 13.74 -67.42
C VAL A 526 -6.77 12.30 -67.29
N LEU A 527 -8.08 12.15 -67.53
CA LEU A 527 -8.87 10.95 -67.67
C LEU A 527 -8.76 10.41 -69.11
N ALA A 528 -8.54 9.11 -69.34
CA ALA A 528 -8.91 8.45 -70.61
C ALA A 528 -9.00 6.92 -70.48
N LEU A 529 -9.98 6.39 -71.21
CA LEU A 529 -10.53 5.02 -71.25
C LEU A 529 -9.64 3.93 -71.89
N ALA A 530 -10.05 2.69 -71.59
CA ALA A 530 -10.05 1.48 -72.43
C ALA A 530 -8.73 0.74 -72.70
N LEU A 531 -8.53 -0.41 -72.05
CA LEU A 531 -8.86 -1.77 -72.53
C LEU A 531 -8.53 -2.81 -71.45
#